data_AF-D7BBB4-F1
#
_entry.id   AF-D7BBB4-F1
#
_cell.length_a   1.000
_cell.length_b   1.000
_cell.length_c   1.000
_cell.angle_alpha   90.00
_cell.angle_beta   90.00
_cell.angle_gamma   90.00
#
_symmetry.space_group_name_H-M   'P 1'
#
loop_
_entity.id
_entity.type
_entity.pdbx_description
1 polymer ?
#
loop_
_entity_poly.entity_id
_entity_poly.type
_entity_poly.pdbx_seq_one_letter_code
_entity_poly.pdbx_strand_id
1 'polypeptide(L)'
;MRWIGLLIIGLIASCNQQPPAPPSMALYPGRAARGELVTVSLKGLYADGATVWVGGLKAAVRFKNEQTLVVAVPKDVQAGPQEVRVESGRQMAVGTLEVLGGVVPGQLIVTLKPGVNRDEATRQLQALGYRIIAPFQALGGNPSEKDNPCSGELATLDAGGKPLGQALAELEALDIVYRPDPQTDWGFDAVDYLGAIGVPAAQSRGRSGKGTTIAVIDTGVNSHPDLEGRLLSGYDFVEDDAVPQDDFVNPANQTPLHGTPIAVLAAGAKSGVAPRAQVLPIKVCGKGGQCLASWVVKGVCYAISNAERKTLVLNLSLGGDTPVSVLEAILKFAVTKNVLVVAAGGNQGPDIRDGSFFRAAPRHYPAAYSLGMKQDDGLVAVAALGFNSNTSTWEPAPFSTRGVNITYLDIAAPGQDIQLGGFTYQGTSFATPLVAGGLALWREANPTLTPAEIEAKLKSQATALPYATNEVGKGMLNLSSQP
;
A
#
# COMPACT_ATOMS: atom_id res chain seq x y z
N MET A 1 24.23 75.58 51.15
CA MET A 1 23.04 74.71 50.93
C MET A 1 23.28 73.82 49.73
N ARG A 2 23.55 72.52 49.93
CA ARG A 2 23.33 71.47 48.93
C ARG A 2 22.87 70.21 49.68
N TRP A 3 21.65 69.77 49.36
CA TRP A 3 20.95 68.68 50.00
C TRP A 3 21.31 67.33 49.38
N ILE A 4 21.25 66.30 50.23
CA ILE A 4 21.49 64.89 49.99
C ILE A 4 20.30 64.26 49.24
N GLY A 5 20.57 63.37 48.29
CA GLY A 5 19.57 62.47 47.70
C GLY A 5 20.13 61.05 47.59
N LEU A 6 19.75 60.18 48.53
CA LEU A 6 20.00 58.74 48.49
C LEU A 6 19.06 58.08 47.46
N LEU A 7 19.63 57.30 46.55
CA LEU A 7 18.88 56.45 45.61
C LEU A 7 19.04 54.99 46.03
N ILE A 8 17.96 54.41 46.53
CA ILE A 8 17.84 52.99 46.88
C ILE A 8 17.56 52.22 45.58
N ILE A 9 18.51 51.40 45.15
CA ILE A 9 18.34 50.45 44.04
C ILE A 9 17.73 49.17 44.60
N GLY A 10 16.44 48.96 44.35
CA GLY A 10 15.78 47.68 44.59
C GLY A 10 16.15 46.66 43.52
N LEU A 11 16.77 45.55 43.93
CA LEU A 11 16.97 44.36 43.09
C LEU A 11 15.61 43.68 42.87
N ILE A 12 15.00 43.93 41.71
CA ILE A 12 13.93 43.07 41.18
C ILE A 12 14.61 41.88 40.52
N ALA A 13 14.70 40.75 41.23
CA ALA A 13 15.01 39.48 40.61
C ALA A 13 13.80 39.07 39.74
N SER A 14 13.86 39.38 38.45
CA SER A 14 12.95 38.80 37.46
C SER A 14 13.21 37.30 37.38
N CYS A 15 12.28 36.50 37.92
CA CYS A 15 12.15 35.09 37.62
C CYS A 15 11.87 34.93 36.12
N ASN A 16 12.92 34.77 35.31
CA ASN A 16 12.81 34.35 33.93
C ASN A 16 12.58 32.83 33.90
N GLN A 17 11.42 32.37 34.40
CA GLN A 17 11.01 30.98 34.23
C GLN A 17 10.39 30.85 32.84
N GLN A 18 11.16 30.23 31.95
CA GLN A 18 10.70 29.76 30.66
C GLN A 18 9.42 28.93 30.87
N PRO A 19 8.33 29.18 30.12
CA PRO A 19 7.08 28.45 30.33
C PRO A 19 7.32 26.94 30.23
N PRO A 20 6.69 26.13 31.09
CA PRO A 20 6.89 24.68 31.08
C PRO A 20 6.57 24.13 29.70
N ALA A 21 7.46 23.26 29.20
CA ALA A 21 7.27 22.61 27.90
C ALA A 21 5.90 21.91 27.83
N PRO A 22 5.25 21.92 26.66
CA PRO A 22 3.95 21.27 26.51
C PRO A 22 4.07 19.77 26.85
N PRO A 23 3.01 19.17 27.40
CA PRO A 23 3.00 17.75 27.68
C PRO A 23 3.32 16.93 26.42
N SER A 24 4.12 15.90 26.59
CA SER A 24 4.53 15.00 25.51
C SER A 24 4.46 13.55 25.98
N MET A 25 4.52 12.61 25.03
CA MET A 25 4.57 11.20 25.36
C MET A 25 5.47 10.41 24.42
N ALA A 26 5.93 9.26 24.92
CA ALA A 26 6.58 8.22 24.14
C ALA A 26 5.75 6.93 24.23
N LEU A 27 5.68 6.19 23.13
CA LEU A 27 4.93 4.95 23.01
C LEU A 27 5.91 3.80 22.80
N TYR A 28 5.80 2.75 23.62
CA TYR A 28 6.55 1.52 23.46
C TYR A 28 5.67 0.28 23.67
N PRO A 29 5.61 -0.63 22.68
CA PRO A 29 6.17 -0.50 21.34
C PRO A 29 5.48 0.62 20.53
N GLY A 30 6.20 1.21 19.58
CA GLY A 30 5.64 2.26 18.68
C GLY A 30 4.68 1.72 17.62
N ARG A 31 4.54 0.39 17.52
CA ARG A 31 3.60 -0.34 16.66
C ARG A 31 2.99 -1.46 17.48
N ALA A 32 1.71 -1.78 17.28
CA ALA A 32 1.04 -2.82 18.07
C ALA A 32 -0.15 -3.43 17.32
N ALA A 33 -0.40 -4.72 17.53
CA ALA A 33 -1.61 -5.36 17.02
C ALA A 33 -2.83 -4.97 17.86
N ARG A 34 -4.02 -5.09 17.28
CA ARG A 34 -5.27 -4.86 18.01
C ARG A 34 -5.37 -5.79 19.22
N GLY A 35 -5.63 -5.23 20.40
CA GLY A 35 -5.66 -5.94 21.67
C GLY A 35 -4.33 -6.05 22.41
N GLU A 36 -3.20 -5.70 21.79
CA GLU A 36 -1.90 -5.68 22.48
C GLU A 36 -1.78 -4.53 23.47
N LEU A 37 -0.85 -4.67 24.40
CA LEU A 37 -0.56 -3.64 25.39
C LEU A 37 0.54 -2.71 24.89
N VAL A 38 0.31 -1.40 25.03
CA VAL A 38 1.27 -0.34 24.73
C VAL A 38 1.55 0.43 26.01
N THR A 39 2.83 0.64 26.29
CA THR A 39 3.30 1.52 27.35
C THR A 39 3.33 2.95 26.83
N VAL A 40 2.66 3.85 27.55
CA VAL A 40 2.63 5.29 27.31
C VAL A 40 3.42 5.96 28.42
N SER A 41 4.58 6.51 28.12
CA SER A 41 5.41 7.27 29.04
C SER A 41 5.15 8.76 28.84
N LEU A 42 4.63 9.43 29.86
CA LEU A 42 4.22 10.83 29.85
C LEU A 42 5.34 11.73 30.39
N LYS A 43 5.49 12.91 29.79
CA LYS A 43 6.35 13.98 30.30
C LYS A 43 5.54 15.26 30.40
N GLY A 44 5.47 15.85 31.60
CA GLY A 44 4.69 17.06 31.85
C GLY A 44 3.17 16.80 31.98
N LEU A 45 2.74 15.54 32.15
CA LEU A 45 1.36 15.13 32.40
C LEU A 45 1.34 14.00 33.45
N TYR A 46 0.40 14.04 34.39
CA TYR A 46 0.19 12.95 35.34
C TYR A 46 -0.82 11.94 34.78
N ALA A 47 -0.55 10.66 35.01
CA ALA A 47 -1.41 9.57 34.59
C ALA A 47 -2.71 9.46 35.41
N ASP A 48 -2.76 10.09 36.58
CA ASP A 48 -3.96 10.02 37.42
C ASP A 48 -5.12 10.83 36.82
N GLY A 49 -6.32 10.25 36.86
CA GLY A 49 -7.49 10.77 36.15
C GLY A 49 -7.39 10.79 34.62
N ALA A 50 -6.30 10.29 34.04
CA ALA A 50 -6.08 10.36 32.60
C ALA A 50 -7.00 9.41 31.82
N THR A 51 -7.59 9.92 30.74
CA THR A 51 -8.30 9.11 29.74
C THR A 51 -7.42 8.96 28.51
N VAL A 52 -7.32 7.74 27.98
CA VAL A 52 -6.54 7.44 26.78
C VAL A 52 -7.47 7.09 25.63
N TRP A 53 -7.20 7.68 24.47
CA TRP A 53 -7.86 7.41 23.20
C TRP A 53 -6.84 6.94 22.18
N VAL A 54 -7.22 5.99 21.34
CA VAL A 54 -6.42 5.50 20.21
C VAL A 54 -7.33 5.48 18.98
N GLY A 55 -7.00 6.25 17.94
CA GLY A 55 -7.81 6.36 16.73
C GLY A 55 -9.26 6.81 17.00
N GLY A 56 -9.43 7.72 17.97
CA GLY A 56 -10.74 8.21 18.41
C GLY A 56 -11.56 7.24 19.27
N LEU A 57 -11.04 6.03 19.57
CA LEU A 57 -11.70 5.06 20.45
C LEU A 57 -11.07 5.08 21.85
N LYS A 58 -11.91 5.03 22.89
CA LYS A 58 -11.43 4.98 24.27
C LYS A 58 -10.66 3.68 24.51
N ALA A 59 -9.40 3.80 24.89
CA ALA A 59 -8.52 2.66 25.18
C ALA A 59 -8.61 2.26 26.65
N ALA A 60 -8.51 0.95 26.89
CA ALA A 60 -8.64 0.43 28.24
C ALA A 60 -7.27 0.44 28.95
N VAL A 61 -7.17 1.22 30.02
CA VAL A 61 -5.97 1.29 30.87
C VAL A 61 -5.91 0.03 31.75
N ARG A 62 -4.81 -0.72 31.64
CA ARG A 62 -4.56 -1.95 32.42
C ARG A 62 -3.72 -1.69 33.65
N PHE A 63 -2.76 -0.77 33.53
CA PHE A 63 -1.87 -0.39 34.60
C PHE A 63 -1.60 1.11 34.52
N LYS A 64 -1.40 1.75 35.67
CA LYS A 64 -0.99 3.14 35.77
C LYS A 64 -0.02 3.36 36.93
N ASN A 65 0.97 4.21 36.72
CA ASN A 65 1.81 4.85 37.75
C ASN A 65 1.91 6.35 37.43
N GLU A 66 2.63 7.16 38.23
CA GLU A 66 2.64 8.63 38.12
C GLU A 66 2.78 9.19 36.69
N GLN A 67 3.65 8.60 35.86
CA GLN A 67 3.95 9.06 34.50
C GLN A 67 3.83 7.96 33.44
N THR A 68 3.32 6.78 33.80
CA THR A 68 3.23 5.63 32.88
C THR A 68 1.82 5.07 32.88
N LEU A 69 1.28 4.85 31.68
CA LEU A 69 0.04 4.12 31.45
C LEU A 69 0.35 2.88 30.61
N VAL A 70 -0.26 1.74 30.91
CA VAL A 70 -0.28 0.59 30.01
C VAL A 70 -1.69 0.46 29.48
N VAL A 71 -1.85 0.59 28.17
CA VAL A 71 -3.16 0.63 27.52
C VAL A 71 -3.31 -0.52 26.53
N ALA A 72 -4.49 -1.12 26.49
CA ALA A 72 -4.82 -2.09 25.46
C ALA A 72 -5.27 -1.35 24.19
N VAL A 73 -4.65 -1.68 23.04
CA VAL A 73 -5.09 -1.19 21.74
C VAL A 73 -6.52 -1.67 21.49
N PRO A 74 -7.48 -0.76 21.22
CA PRO A 74 -8.87 -1.16 21.01
C PRO A 74 -9.01 -2.18 19.87
N LYS A 75 -9.92 -3.15 20.02
CA LYS A 75 -10.12 -4.21 19.02
C LYS A 75 -10.71 -3.72 17.71
N ASP A 76 -11.41 -2.59 17.74
CA ASP A 76 -12.13 -2.01 16.61
C ASP A 76 -11.42 -0.78 16.03
N VAL A 77 -10.20 -0.47 16.50
CA VAL A 77 -9.45 0.66 15.95
C VAL A 77 -8.93 0.33 14.56
N GLN A 78 -8.96 1.32 13.68
CA GLN A 78 -8.40 1.19 12.34
C GLN A 78 -6.89 0.93 12.40
N ALA A 79 -6.39 0.22 11.40
CA ALA A 79 -4.96 0.01 11.23
C ALA A 79 -4.28 1.23 10.58
N GLY A 80 -2.96 1.18 10.48
CA GLY A 80 -2.11 2.29 10.05
C GLY A 80 -1.83 3.29 11.18
N PRO A 81 -1.33 4.48 10.86
CA PRO A 81 -0.98 5.50 11.85
C PRO A 81 -2.24 6.01 12.57
N GLN A 82 -2.32 5.80 13.88
CA GLN A 82 -3.43 6.25 14.72
C GLN A 82 -2.97 7.30 15.72
N GLU A 83 -3.74 8.38 15.86
CA GLU A 83 -3.55 9.33 16.96
C GLU A 83 -3.78 8.61 18.28
N VAL A 84 -2.79 8.68 19.17
CA VAL A 84 -2.97 8.39 20.59
C VAL A 84 -3.11 9.73 21.29
N ARG A 85 -4.15 9.86 22.12
CA ARG A 85 -4.41 11.06 22.89
C ARG A 85 -4.61 10.71 24.36
N VAL A 86 -3.83 11.34 25.22
CA VAL A 86 -3.93 11.20 26.68
C VAL A 86 -4.43 12.52 27.24
N GLU A 87 -5.60 12.51 27.86
CA GLU A 87 -6.25 13.69 28.42
C GLU A 87 -6.27 13.59 29.93
N SER A 88 -5.69 14.55 30.64
CA SER A 88 -5.83 14.68 32.09
C SER A 88 -6.16 16.13 32.45
N GLY A 89 -7.39 16.35 32.93
CA GLY A 89 -7.93 17.68 33.18
C GLY A 89 -7.99 18.53 31.89
N ARG A 90 -7.28 19.67 31.88
CA ARG A 90 -7.17 20.56 30.70
C ARG A 90 -5.91 20.32 29.87
N GLN A 91 -5.05 19.40 30.27
CA GLN A 91 -3.81 19.10 29.59
C GLN A 91 -3.96 17.85 28.73
N MET A 92 -3.24 17.82 27.61
CA MET A 92 -3.22 16.68 26.71
C MET A 92 -1.83 16.43 26.17
N ALA A 93 -1.51 15.15 25.97
CA ALA A 93 -0.36 14.68 25.21
C ALA A 93 -0.86 13.92 23.98
N VAL A 94 -0.24 14.17 22.84
CA VAL A 94 -0.58 13.55 21.55
C VAL A 94 0.66 12.87 20.97
N GLY A 95 0.45 11.75 20.31
CA GLY A 95 1.47 10.92 19.69
C GLY A 95 0.84 10.00 18.68
N THR A 96 1.64 9.21 17.98
CA THR A 96 1.18 8.32 16.91
C THR A 96 1.59 6.90 17.22
N LEU A 97 0.61 6.00 17.23
CA LEU A 97 0.82 4.55 17.29
C LEU A 97 0.54 3.97 15.91
N GLU A 98 1.46 3.16 15.39
CA GLU A 98 1.12 2.35 14.22
C GLU A 98 0.29 1.14 14.66
N VAL A 99 -0.99 1.11 14.33
CA VAL A 99 -1.82 -0.07 14.57
C VAL A 99 -1.67 -1.02 13.40
N LEU A 100 -1.31 -2.27 13.70
CA LEU A 100 -1.20 -3.33 12.69
C LEU A 100 -2.60 -3.80 12.27
N GLY A 101 -2.81 -4.01 10.98
CA GLY A 101 -4.03 -4.61 10.46
C GLY A 101 -3.93 -6.11 10.27
N GLY A 102 -4.17 -6.60 9.05
CA GLY A 102 -4.14 -8.03 8.76
C GLY A 102 -2.74 -8.63 8.95
N VAL A 103 -2.56 -9.47 9.96
CA VAL A 103 -1.27 -10.11 10.27
C VAL A 103 -1.44 -11.61 10.45
N VAL A 104 -0.36 -12.37 10.21
CA VAL A 104 -0.29 -13.77 10.66
C VAL A 104 0.17 -13.78 12.13
N PRO A 105 -0.66 -14.23 13.09
CA PRO A 105 -0.33 -14.14 14.51
C PRO A 105 1.00 -14.81 14.85
N GLY A 106 1.87 -14.07 15.53
CA GLY A 106 3.16 -14.57 15.98
C GLY A 106 4.16 -14.87 14.86
N GLN A 107 3.91 -14.46 13.61
CA GLN A 107 4.87 -14.66 12.51
C GLN A 107 5.50 -13.35 12.05
N LEU A 108 6.79 -13.40 11.76
CA LEU A 108 7.60 -12.27 11.31
C LEU A 108 8.35 -12.63 10.03
N ILE A 109 8.52 -11.68 9.10
CA ILE A 109 9.48 -11.84 8.00
C ILE A 109 10.72 -11.01 8.29
N VAL A 110 11.87 -11.65 8.16
CA VAL A 110 13.17 -10.96 8.20
C VAL A 110 13.85 -11.10 6.85
N THR A 111 14.55 -10.05 6.45
CA THR A 111 15.47 -10.14 5.32
C THR A 111 16.91 -10.09 5.81
N LEU A 112 17.72 -11.00 5.29
CA LEU A 112 19.16 -10.89 5.38
C LEU A 112 19.67 -10.11 4.18
N LYS A 113 20.50 -9.11 4.46
CA LYS A 113 21.27 -8.42 3.43
C LYS A 113 22.23 -9.41 2.76
N PRO A 114 22.58 -9.17 1.49
CA PRO A 114 23.59 -9.97 0.80
C PRO A 114 24.90 -10.04 1.60
N GLY A 115 25.49 -11.23 1.68
CA GLY A 115 26.75 -11.46 2.38
C GLY A 115 26.64 -11.64 3.91
N VAL A 116 25.43 -11.57 4.49
CA VAL A 116 25.22 -11.93 5.90
C VAL A 116 25.33 -13.46 6.07
N ASN A 117 26.06 -13.90 7.09
CA ASN A 117 26.21 -15.33 7.39
C ASN A 117 24.92 -15.89 8.01
N ARG A 118 24.31 -16.87 7.34
CA ARG A 118 23.05 -17.50 7.76
C ARG A 118 23.12 -18.16 9.13
N ASP A 119 24.22 -18.83 9.46
CA ASP A 119 24.37 -19.54 10.72
C ASP A 119 24.48 -18.57 11.89
N GLU A 120 25.20 -17.46 11.68
CA GLU A 120 25.32 -16.39 12.68
C GLU A 120 23.97 -15.69 12.87
N ALA A 121 23.29 -15.34 11.79
CA ALA A 121 21.95 -14.75 11.88
C ALA A 121 20.96 -15.68 12.60
N THR A 122 21.01 -16.99 12.29
CA THR A 122 20.18 -18.00 12.96
C THR A 122 20.46 -18.05 14.46
N ARG A 123 21.74 -18.09 14.86
CA ARG A 123 22.12 -18.08 16.29
C ARG A 123 21.64 -16.83 17.00
N GLN A 124 21.79 -15.66 16.39
CA GLN A 124 21.35 -14.39 16.97
C GLN A 124 19.82 -14.34 17.14
N LEU A 125 19.06 -14.76 16.12
CA LEU A 125 17.59 -14.82 16.19
C LEU A 125 17.12 -15.80 17.28
N GLN A 126 17.74 -16.98 17.38
CA GLN A 126 17.44 -17.95 18.44
C GLN A 126 17.79 -17.43 19.82
N ALA A 127 18.92 -16.74 19.99
CA ALA A 127 19.31 -16.13 21.26
C ALA A 127 18.34 -15.04 21.72
N LEU A 128 17.67 -14.36 20.79
CA LEU A 128 16.61 -13.39 21.07
C LEU A 128 15.24 -14.03 21.33
N GLY A 129 15.12 -15.36 21.19
CA GLY A 129 13.89 -16.12 21.45
C GLY A 129 13.02 -16.38 20.23
N TYR A 130 13.53 -16.12 19.01
CA TYR A 130 12.81 -16.38 17.76
C TYR A 130 13.15 -17.74 17.17
N ARG A 131 12.16 -18.38 16.54
CA ARG A 131 12.35 -19.67 15.86
C ARG A 131 12.10 -19.52 14.37
N ILE A 132 13.05 -19.92 13.54
CA ILE A 132 12.87 -19.94 12.09
C ILE A 132 11.84 -21.02 11.74
N ILE A 133 10.73 -20.63 11.11
CA ILE A 133 9.64 -21.53 10.68
C ILE A 133 9.65 -21.76 9.16
N ALA A 134 10.11 -20.77 8.38
CA ALA A 134 10.48 -20.97 6.98
C ALA A 134 11.95 -20.58 6.82
N PRO A 135 12.81 -21.48 6.29
CA PRO A 135 14.24 -21.22 6.19
C PRO A 135 14.54 -20.05 5.26
N PHE A 136 15.77 -19.52 5.37
CA PHE A 136 16.24 -18.46 4.46
C PHE A 136 16.19 -18.93 3.01
N GLN A 137 15.36 -18.25 2.22
CA GLN A 137 15.21 -18.46 0.79
C GLN A 137 15.70 -17.23 0.03
N ALA A 138 16.47 -17.46 -1.04
CA ALA A 138 16.96 -16.38 -1.88
C ALA A 138 15.78 -15.65 -2.55
N LEU A 139 15.87 -14.32 -2.61
CA LEU A 139 14.87 -13.49 -3.30
C LEU A 139 15.08 -13.45 -4.83
N GLY A 140 16.15 -14.07 -5.34
CA GLY A 140 16.38 -14.29 -6.78
C GLY A 140 17.07 -13.15 -7.54
N GLY A 141 17.41 -12.05 -6.87
CA GLY A 141 18.12 -10.92 -7.47
C GLY A 141 19.61 -11.17 -7.69
N ASN A 142 20.19 -10.52 -8.71
CA ASN A 142 21.60 -10.62 -9.03
C ASN A 142 22.49 -10.11 -7.85
N PRO A 143 23.32 -10.95 -7.22
CA PRO A 143 24.16 -10.57 -6.08
C PRO A 143 25.33 -9.66 -6.45
N SER A 144 25.65 -9.55 -7.74
CA SER A 144 26.68 -8.60 -8.23
C SER A 144 26.14 -7.17 -8.32
N GLU A 145 24.82 -7.00 -8.26
CA GLU A 145 24.19 -5.67 -8.33
C GLU A 145 24.19 -5.02 -6.96
N LYS A 146 25.01 -4.00 -6.81
CA LYS A 146 25.11 -3.23 -5.56
C LYS A 146 23.75 -2.70 -5.13
N ASP A 147 23.48 -2.80 -3.83
CA ASP A 147 22.26 -2.30 -3.18
C ASP A 147 20.96 -2.92 -3.72
N ASN A 148 21.03 -4.09 -4.38
CA ASN A 148 19.87 -4.83 -4.83
C ASN A 148 19.21 -5.57 -3.65
N PRO A 149 18.06 -5.11 -3.12
CA PRO A 149 17.39 -5.78 -2.00
C PRO A 149 16.94 -7.20 -2.35
N CYS A 150 16.70 -7.50 -3.63
CA CYS A 150 16.33 -8.84 -4.09
C CYS A 150 17.51 -9.82 -4.11
N SER A 151 18.75 -9.38 -3.91
CA SER A 151 19.89 -10.31 -3.78
C SER A 151 20.08 -10.86 -2.36
N GLY A 152 19.25 -10.41 -1.42
CA GLY A 152 19.20 -10.94 -0.07
C GLY A 152 18.40 -12.23 0.04
N GLU A 153 18.10 -12.59 1.28
CA GLU A 153 17.33 -13.77 1.62
C GLU A 153 16.20 -13.41 2.55
N LEU A 154 15.08 -14.12 2.44
CA LEU A 154 13.90 -13.94 3.28
C LEU A 154 13.71 -15.19 4.15
N ALA A 155 13.44 -14.99 5.43
CA ALA A 155 12.96 -16.06 6.31
C ALA A 155 11.71 -15.62 7.05
N THR A 156 10.91 -16.61 7.45
CA THR A 156 9.76 -16.40 8.33
C THR A 156 10.10 -16.96 9.72
N LEU A 157 9.84 -16.15 10.75
CA LEU A 157 10.13 -16.44 12.15
C LEU A 157 8.83 -16.56 12.94
N ASP A 158 8.85 -17.42 13.95
CA ASP A 158 7.90 -17.43 15.06
C ASP A 158 8.39 -16.47 16.15
N ALA A 159 7.50 -15.59 16.62
CA ALA A 159 7.76 -14.54 17.60
C ALA A 159 8.07 -15.08 19.01
N GLY A 160 8.01 -16.39 19.24
CA GLY A 160 8.36 -17.01 20.52
C GLY A 160 7.38 -16.66 21.63
N GLY A 161 6.11 -16.41 21.29
CA GLY A 161 5.09 -15.95 22.23
C GLY A 161 5.18 -14.48 22.64
N LYS A 162 6.12 -13.70 22.07
CA LYS A 162 6.20 -12.25 22.29
C LYS A 162 5.00 -11.54 21.64
N PRO A 163 4.50 -10.44 22.25
CA PRO A 163 3.62 -9.51 21.54
C PRO A 163 4.28 -9.03 20.25
N LEU A 164 3.49 -8.93 19.19
CA LEU A 164 3.94 -8.61 17.85
C LEU A 164 4.56 -7.21 17.78
N GLY A 165 3.97 -6.23 18.46
CA GLY A 165 4.54 -4.90 18.59
C GLY A 165 5.93 -4.88 19.25
N GLN A 166 6.12 -5.70 20.28
CA GLN A 166 7.42 -5.84 20.94
C GLN A 166 8.43 -6.52 20.00
N ALA A 167 8.02 -7.63 19.37
CA ALA A 167 8.89 -8.36 18.45
C ALA A 167 9.33 -7.49 17.26
N LEU A 168 8.45 -6.63 16.78
CA LEU A 168 8.74 -5.61 15.77
C LEU A 168 9.74 -4.57 16.25
N ALA A 169 9.60 -4.07 17.47
CA ALA A 169 10.55 -3.10 18.03
C ALA A 169 11.95 -3.71 18.20
N GLU A 170 12.03 -5.02 18.38
CA GLU A 170 13.30 -5.78 18.48
C GLU A 170 13.92 -6.09 17.10
N LEU A 171 13.11 -6.38 16.06
CA LEU A 171 13.59 -6.93 14.78
C LEU A 171 13.25 -6.14 13.50
N GLU A 172 12.34 -5.17 13.56
CA GLU A 172 11.71 -4.53 12.38
C GLU A 172 11.14 -5.54 11.36
N ALA A 173 10.44 -6.59 11.84
CA ALA A 173 10.02 -7.75 11.05
C ALA A 173 8.52 -8.07 11.21
N LEU A 174 7.78 -8.41 10.14
CA LEU A 174 6.40 -8.95 10.24
C LEU A 174 5.92 -9.66 8.96
N ASP A 175 5.20 -10.79 9.04
CA ASP A 175 4.47 -11.32 7.86
C ASP A 175 3.03 -10.80 7.81
N ILE A 176 2.83 -9.71 7.06
CA ILE A 176 1.55 -9.01 6.89
C ILE A 176 0.72 -9.77 5.83
N VAL A 177 -0.60 -9.72 5.96
CA VAL A 177 -1.51 -10.29 4.95
C VAL A 177 -2.06 -9.14 4.10
N TYR A 178 -1.61 -9.08 2.86
CA TYR A 178 -2.31 -8.36 1.79
C TYR A 178 -3.50 -9.18 1.31
N ARG A 179 -4.42 -8.52 0.60
CA ARG A 179 -5.53 -9.18 -0.11
C ARG A 179 -5.63 -8.65 -1.53
N PRO A 180 -6.09 -9.45 -2.50
CA PRO A 180 -6.67 -8.90 -3.71
C PRO A 180 -7.77 -7.94 -3.28
N ASP A 181 -7.97 -6.86 -4.02
CA ASP A 181 -8.95 -5.85 -3.67
C ASP A 181 -10.23 -5.95 -4.54
N PRO A 182 -11.07 -7.00 -4.43
CA PRO A 182 -12.38 -7.01 -5.06
C PRO A 182 -13.44 -6.58 -4.06
N GLN A 183 -14.30 -5.65 -4.48
CA GLN A 183 -15.66 -5.61 -3.98
C GLN A 183 -16.54 -6.04 -5.15
N THR A 184 -17.62 -6.77 -4.94
CA THR A 184 -18.50 -7.15 -6.06
C THR A 184 -19.92 -7.16 -5.50
N ASP A 185 -20.73 -6.24 -6.03
CA ASP A 185 -22.18 -6.14 -5.88
C ASP A 185 -22.80 -6.13 -7.27
N TRP A 186 -24.08 -6.45 -7.36
CA TRP A 186 -24.77 -6.77 -8.61
C TRP A 186 -25.10 -5.47 -9.38
N GLY A 187 -24.31 -5.14 -10.40
CA GLY A 187 -24.62 -4.11 -11.40
C GLY A 187 -24.88 -4.71 -12.79
N PHE A 188 -25.89 -4.18 -13.50
CA PHE A 188 -26.39 -4.73 -14.76
C PHE A 188 -25.99 -3.95 -16.02
N ASP A 189 -25.29 -2.81 -15.88
CA ASP A 189 -24.98 -1.95 -17.00
C ASP A 189 -23.51 -2.12 -17.44
N ALA A 190 -23.30 -2.52 -18.70
CA ALA A 190 -21.97 -2.62 -19.27
C ALA A 190 -21.42 -1.22 -19.60
N VAL A 191 -20.24 -0.88 -19.08
CA VAL A 191 -19.56 0.39 -19.40
C VAL A 191 -18.52 0.22 -20.51
N ASP A 192 -18.44 1.18 -21.45
CA ASP A 192 -17.34 1.26 -22.43
C ASP A 192 -16.09 1.87 -21.78
N TYR A 193 -15.39 1.07 -20.97
CA TYR A 193 -14.20 1.51 -20.26
C TYR A 193 -13.03 1.83 -21.19
N LEU A 194 -12.86 1.11 -22.31
CA LEU A 194 -11.79 1.35 -23.28
C LEU A 194 -12.01 2.66 -24.05
N GLY A 195 -13.23 2.93 -24.48
CA GLY A 195 -13.62 4.18 -25.12
C GLY A 195 -13.45 5.38 -24.17
N ALA A 196 -13.88 5.24 -22.91
CA ALA A 196 -13.80 6.29 -21.91
C ALA A 196 -12.37 6.80 -21.65
N ILE A 197 -11.39 5.90 -21.65
CA ILE A 197 -9.97 6.25 -21.44
C ILE A 197 -9.20 6.45 -22.75
N GLY A 198 -9.86 6.42 -23.91
CA GLY A 198 -9.25 6.75 -25.21
C GLY A 198 -8.38 5.66 -25.83
N VAL A 199 -8.57 4.38 -25.49
CA VAL A 199 -7.77 3.27 -26.05
C VAL A 199 -7.88 3.16 -27.58
N PRO A 200 -9.07 3.26 -28.21
CA PRO A 200 -9.18 3.17 -29.67
C PRO A 200 -8.35 4.25 -30.40
N ALA A 201 -8.27 5.45 -29.82
CA ALA A 201 -7.47 6.53 -30.36
C ALA A 201 -5.96 6.25 -30.22
N ALA A 202 -5.51 5.69 -29.11
CA ALA A 202 -4.11 5.27 -28.95
C ALA A 202 -3.73 4.16 -29.95
N GLN A 203 -4.62 3.18 -30.15
CA GLN A 203 -4.41 2.10 -31.11
C GLN A 203 -4.37 2.59 -32.56
N SER A 204 -5.21 3.56 -32.94
CA SER A 204 -5.16 4.16 -34.28
C SER A 204 -3.86 4.94 -34.54
N ARG A 205 -3.20 5.43 -33.49
CA ARG A 205 -1.83 5.99 -33.54
C ARG A 205 -0.73 4.93 -33.49
N GLY A 206 -1.08 3.65 -33.50
CA GLY A 206 -0.11 2.54 -33.47
C GLY A 206 0.44 2.21 -32.10
N ARG A 207 -0.19 2.68 -31.01
CA ARG A 207 0.16 2.30 -29.63
C ARG A 207 -0.57 1.03 -29.23
N SER A 208 0.18 0.03 -28.83
CA SER A 208 -0.36 -1.30 -28.50
C SER A 208 0.33 -1.98 -27.33
N GLY A 209 1.36 -1.35 -26.77
CA GLY A 209 2.21 -1.91 -25.71
C GLY A 209 3.22 -2.92 -26.24
N LYS A 210 3.48 -2.93 -27.56
CA LYS A 210 4.41 -3.87 -28.17
C LYS A 210 5.81 -3.70 -27.57
N GLY A 211 6.44 -4.82 -27.21
CA GLY A 211 7.77 -4.83 -26.61
C GLY A 211 7.79 -4.47 -25.13
N THR A 212 6.62 -4.38 -24.48
CA THR A 212 6.50 -4.25 -23.02
C THR A 212 6.07 -5.55 -22.37
N THR A 213 6.37 -5.67 -21.08
CA THR A 213 5.91 -6.78 -20.23
C THR A 213 5.16 -6.22 -19.04
N ILE A 214 3.94 -6.70 -18.81
CA ILE A 214 3.14 -6.37 -17.63
C ILE A 214 3.18 -7.59 -16.69
N ALA A 215 3.86 -7.45 -15.55
CA ALA A 215 3.85 -8.45 -14.50
C ALA A 215 2.57 -8.31 -13.67
N VAL A 216 1.74 -9.34 -13.69
CA VAL A 216 0.50 -9.42 -12.92
C VAL A 216 0.81 -10.20 -11.64
N ILE A 217 1.02 -9.45 -10.56
CA ILE A 217 1.37 -9.99 -9.23
C ILE A 217 0.07 -10.10 -8.44
N ASP A 218 -0.56 -11.28 -8.49
CA ASP A 218 -1.96 -11.47 -8.08
C ASP A 218 -2.24 -12.93 -7.66
N THR A 219 -3.45 -13.43 -7.87
CA THR A 219 -3.95 -14.78 -7.56
C THR A 219 -3.57 -15.85 -8.59
N GLY A 220 -2.81 -15.47 -9.62
CA GLY A 220 -2.48 -16.31 -10.77
C GLY A 220 -3.12 -15.79 -12.06
N VAL A 221 -2.83 -16.43 -13.19
CA VAL A 221 -3.47 -16.14 -14.48
C VAL A 221 -3.68 -17.44 -15.24
N ASN A 222 -4.94 -17.77 -15.53
CA ASN A 222 -5.27 -18.92 -16.36
C ASN A 222 -5.08 -18.61 -17.84
N SER A 223 -4.91 -19.67 -18.64
CA SER A 223 -4.97 -19.54 -20.10
C SER A 223 -6.32 -18.97 -20.53
N HIS A 224 -6.29 -17.95 -21.37
CA HIS A 224 -7.48 -17.22 -21.81
C HIS A 224 -7.36 -16.88 -23.29
N PRO A 225 -8.43 -17.02 -24.11
CA PRO A 225 -8.38 -16.73 -25.54
C PRO A 225 -7.91 -15.30 -25.84
N ASP A 226 -8.28 -14.34 -24.99
CA ASP A 226 -7.85 -12.94 -25.16
C ASP A 226 -6.37 -12.70 -24.81
N LEU A 227 -5.66 -13.69 -24.26
CA LEU A 227 -4.25 -13.64 -23.89
C LEU A 227 -3.37 -14.61 -24.71
N GLU A 228 -3.94 -15.25 -25.74
CA GLU A 228 -3.24 -16.23 -26.57
C GLU A 228 -1.94 -15.65 -27.16
N GLY A 229 -0.82 -16.36 -26.96
CA GLY A 229 0.51 -15.95 -27.43
C GLY A 229 1.14 -14.78 -26.65
N ARG A 230 0.55 -14.34 -25.53
CA ARG A 230 1.07 -13.25 -24.70
C ARG A 230 1.46 -13.65 -23.28
N LEU A 231 1.04 -14.82 -22.81
CA LEU A 231 1.40 -15.32 -21.49
C LEU A 231 2.83 -15.87 -21.50
N LEU A 232 3.70 -15.25 -20.70
CA LEU A 232 5.04 -15.76 -20.38
C LEU A 232 4.95 -16.85 -19.31
N SER A 233 6.04 -17.62 -19.18
CA SER A 233 6.22 -18.53 -18.05
C SER A 233 6.32 -17.75 -16.74
N GLY A 234 5.35 -17.98 -15.86
CA GLY A 234 5.27 -17.36 -14.55
C GLY A 234 5.79 -18.22 -13.42
N TYR A 235 5.45 -17.83 -12.19
CA TYR A 235 5.77 -18.60 -10.99
C TYR A 235 4.68 -18.45 -9.94
N ASP A 236 4.49 -19.51 -9.17
CA ASP A 236 3.56 -19.59 -8.06
C ASP A 236 4.31 -19.63 -6.73
N PHE A 237 4.21 -18.56 -5.94
CA PHE A 237 4.83 -18.48 -4.63
C PHE A 237 3.98 -19.04 -3.50
N VAL A 238 2.72 -19.40 -3.78
CA VAL A 238 1.79 -19.98 -2.81
C VAL A 238 1.99 -21.48 -2.74
N GLU A 239 2.00 -22.16 -3.89
CA GLU A 239 2.27 -23.59 -4.03
C GLU A 239 3.75 -23.94 -4.28
N ASP A 240 4.60 -22.93 -4.55
CA ASP A 240 6.03 -23.07 -4.87
C ASP A 240 6.31 -23.90 -6.13
N ASP A 241 5.63 -23.56 -7.22
CA ASP A 241 5.80 -24.21 -8.52
C ASP A 241 5.79 -23.22 -9.71
N ALA A 242 5.93 -23.73 -10.93
CA ALA A 242 5.96 -22.92 -12.16
C ALA A 242 4.56 -22.71 -12.79
N VAL A 243 3.48 -23.02 -12.08
CA VAL A 243 2.10 -23.04 -12.57
C VAL A 243 1.28 -22.00 -11.79
N PRO A 244 1.30 -20.71 -12.18
CA PRO A 244 0.55 -19.66 -11.49
C PRO A 244 -0.94 -19.72 -11.83
N GLN A 245 -1.61 -20.80 -11.45
CA GLN A 245 -3.01 -21.03 -11.73
C GLN A 245 -3.88 -20.07 -10.91
N ASP A 246 -4.80 -19.40 -11.59
CA ASP A 246 -5.83 -18.62 -10.91
C ASP A 246 -6.97 -19.55 -10.47
N ASP A 247 -6.99 -19.85 -9.17
CA ASP A 247 -8.00 -20.69 -8.52
C ASP A 247 -8.81 -19.91 -7.47
N PHE A 248 -8.66 -18.58 -7.45
CA PHE A 248 -9.33 -17.71 -6.51
C PHE A 248 -10.85 -17.72 -6.69
N VAL A 249 -11.56 -17.71 -5.57
CA VAL A 249 -13.00 -17.50 -5.53
C VAL A 249 -13.28 -16.48 -4.44
N ASN A 250 -13.95 -15.38 -4.81
CA ASN A 250 -14.29 -14.33 -3.86
C ASN A 250 -15.20 -14.91 -2.76
N PRO A 251 -14.76 -14.94 -1.49
CA PRO A 251 -15.56 -15.55 -0.43
C PRO A 251 -16.87 -14.79 -0.15
N ALA A 252 -16.96 -13.51 -0.51
CA ALA A 252 -18.15 -12.69 -0.25
C ALA A 252 -19.30 -12.95 -1.22
N ASN A 253 -19.01 -13.23 -2.49
CA ASN A 253 -20.02 -13.28 -3.56
C ASN A 253 -19.79 -14.40 -4.59
N GLN A 254 -18.80 -15.26 -4.39
CA GLN A 254 -18.47 -16.38 -5.27
C GLN A 254 -18.02 -15.99 -6.69
N THR A 255 -17.71 -14.72 -6.94
CA THR A 255 -17.10 -14.27 -8.21
C THR A 255 -15.77 -15.01 -8.39
N PRO A 256 -15.57 -15.71 -9.52
CA PRO A 256 -14.37 -16.49 -9.73
C PRO A 256 -13.26 -15.61 -10.28
N LEU A 257 -12.02 -16.03 -10.00
CA LEU A 257 -10.79 -15.46 -10.51
C LEU A 257 -10.56 -14.02 -10.05
N HIS A 258 -9.30 -13.61 -10.02
CA HIS A 258 -8.97 -12.20 -9.83
C HIS A 258 -7.80 -11.81 -10.73
N GLY A 259 -6.71 -12.55 -10.76
CA GLY A 259 -5.55 -12.20 -11.57
C GLY A 259 -5.79 -12.40 -13.08
N THR A 260 -6.62 -13.36 -13.48
CA THR A 260 -6.99 -13.58 -14.89
C THR A 260 -7.72 -12.37 -15.50
N PRO A 261 -8.83 -11.84 -14.94
CA PRO A 261 -9.46 -10.64 -15.47
C PRO A 261 -8.54 -9.42 -15.40
N ILE A 262 -7.67 -9.29 -14.39
CA ILE A 262 -6.64 -8.23 -14.32
C ILE A 262 -5.68 -8.30 -15.52
N ALA A 263 -5.16 -9.48 -15.85
CA ALA A 263 -4.30 -9.69 -17.01
C ALA A 263 -5.00 -9.36 -18.33
N VAL A 264 -6.27 -9.75 -18.47
CA VAL A 264 -7.08 -9.46 -19.66
C VAL A 264 -7.32 -7.96 -19.83
N LEU A 265 -7.69 -7.24 -18.76
CA LEU A 265 -7.90 -5.78 -18.83
C LEU A 265 -6.61 -5.02 -19.15
N ALA A 266 -5.46 -5.54 -18.72
CA ALA A 266 -4.17 -4.93 -19.03
C ALA A 266 -3.75 -5.17 -20.49
N ALA A 267 -3.82 -6.42 -20.98
CA ALA A 267 -3.14 -6.83 -22.22
C ALA A 267 -3.96 -7.73 -23.16
N GLY A 268 -5.26 -7.93 -22.89
CA GLY A 268 -6.18 -8.65 -23.76
C GLY A 268 -6.22 -8.11 -25.19
N ALA A 269 -6.30 -8.99 -26.19
CA ALA A 269 -6.39 -8.57 -27.60
C ALA A 269 -7.63 -7.71 -27.89
N LYS A 270 -8.75 -7.99 -27.21
CA LYS A 270 -10.04 -7.33 -27.39
C LYS A 270 -10.39 -6.44 -26.21
N SER A 271 -10.14 -6.92 -25.00
CA SER A 271 -10.57 -6.28 -23.76
C SER A 271 -9.45 -5.50 -23.05
N GLY A 272 -8.22 -5.57 -23.57
CA GLY A 272 -7.06 -4.96 -22.94
C GLY A 272 -6.72 -3.58 -23.47
N VAL A 273 -6.06 -2.79 -22.62
CA VAL A 273 -5.49 -1.49 -23.00
C VAL A 273 -4.24 -1.64 -23.88
N ALA A 274 -3.38 -2.63 -23.58
CA ALA A 274 -2.11 -2.89 -24.26
C ALA A 274 -2.11 -4.26 -24.96
N PRO A 275 -2.86 -4.43 -26.08
CA PRO A 275 -3.13 -5.75 -26.70
C PRO A 275 -1.90 -6.48 -27.28
N ARG A 276 -0.73 -5.86 -27.31
CA ARG A 276 0.54 -6.45 -27.76
C ARG A 276 1.63 -6.48 -26.68
N ALA A 277 1.30 -6.12 -25.44
CA ALA A 277 2.16 -6.38 -24.30
C ALA A 277 2.21 -7.88 -23.99
N GLN A 278 3.34 -8.34 -23.47
CA GLN A 278 3.44 -9.66 -22.84
C GLN A 278 2.94 -9.58 -21.39
N VAL A 279 2.39 -10.68 -20.87
CA VAL A 279 1.94 -10.80 -19.49
C VAL A 279 2.85 -11.79 -18.77
N LEU A 280 3.47 -11.37 -17.68
CA LEU A 280 4.21 -12.23 -16.75
C LEU A 280 3.31 -12.55 -15.55
N PRO A 281 2.72 -13.76 -15.48
CA PRO A 281 1.85 -14.12 -14.36
C PRO A 281 2.67 -14.50 -13.12
N ILE A 282 2.33 -13.93 -11.98
CA ILE A 282 3.03 -14.19 -10.71
C ILE A 282 1.98 -14.36 -9.61
N LYS A 283 1.82 -15.60 -9.14
CA LYS A 283 0.85 -15.91 -8.10
C LYS A 283 1.46 -15.70 -6.73
N VAL A 284 0.85 -14.81 -5.96
CA VAL A 284 1.25 -14.44 -4.59
C VAL A 284 0.05 -14.41 -3.64
N CYS A 285 -1.14 -14.73 -4.14
CA CYS A 285 -2.38 -14.78 -3.38
C CYS A 285 -3.00 -16.17 -3.52
N GLY A 286 -3.30 -16.82 -2.39
CA GLY A 286 -3.94 -18.13 -2.39
C GLY A 286 -5.43 -18.06 -2.71
N LYS A 287 -6.06 -19.24 -2.83
CA LYS A 287 -7.48 -19.43 -3.16
C LYS A 287 -8.48 -18.56 -2.37
N GLY A 288 -8.19 -18.29 -1.10
CA GLY A 288 -9.05 -17.47 -0.22
C GLY A 288 -8.79 -15.96 -0.30
N GLY A 289 -7.88 -15.51 -1.18
CA GLY A 289 -7.51 -14.12 -1.33
C GLY A 289 -6.54 -13.63 -0.24
N GLN A 290 -5.87 -14.51 0.48
CA GLN A 290 -4.75 -14.11 1.33
C GLN A 290 -3.47 -14.04 0.49
N CYS A 291 -2.80 -12.89 0.51
CA CYS A 291 -1.49 -12.71 -0.09
C CYS A 291 -0.49 -12.37 1.02
N LEU A 292 0.32 -13.33 1.45
CA LEU A 292 1.36 -13.06 2.44
C LEU A 292 2.36 -12.05 1.88
N ALA A 293 2.79 -11.10 2.70
CA ALA A 293 3.80 -10.12 2.33
C ALA A 293 5.08 -10.81 1.88
N SER A 294 5.43 -11.94 2.50
CA SER A 294 6.53 -12.80 2.06
C SER A 294 6.40 -13.26 0.59
N TRP A 295 5.21 -13.68 0.16
CA TRP A 295 4.94 -14.06 -1.23
C TRP A 295 4.99 -12.86 -2.18
N VAL A 296 4.40 -11.73 -1.79
CA VAL A 296 4.43 -10.49 -2.60
C VAL A 296 5.86 -10.00 -2.80
N VAL A 297 6.68 -10.00 -1.75
CA VAL A 297 8.11 -9.64 -1.80
C VAL A 297 8.88 -10.52 -2.78
N LYS A 298 8.70 -11.85 -2.70
CA LYS A 298 9.33 -12.79 -3.65
C LYS A 298 8.83 -12.56 -5.07
N GLY A 299 7.53 -12.36 -5.27
CA GLY A 299 6.92 -12.11 -6.56
C GLY A 299 7.44 -10.86 -7.26
N VAL A 300 7.56 -9.74 -6.52
CA VAL A 300 8.15 -8.51 -7.06
C VAL A 300 9.62 -8.74 -7.46
N CYS A 301 10.40 -9.39 -6.60
CA CYS A 301 11.80 -9.70 -6.94
C CYS A 301 11.94 -10.65 -8.13
N TYR A 302 11.03 -11.62 -8.27
CA TYR A 302 10.95 -12.50 -9.43
C TYR A 302 10.69 -11.70 -10.71
N ALA A 303 9.73 -10.77 -10.72
CA ALA A 303 9.45 -9.92 -11.88
C ALA A 303 10.69 -9.11 -12.30
N ILE A 304 11.35 -8.45 -11.34
CA ILE A 304 12.53 -7.61 -11.57
C ILE A 304 13.72 -8.41 -12.10
N SER A 305 13.80 -9.70 -11.76
CA SER A 305 14.92 -10.57 -12.11
C SER A 305 14.69 -11.36 -13.40
N ASN A 306 13.43 -11.64 -13.77
CA ASN A 306 13.07 -12.49 -14.90
C ASN A 306 12.50 -11.75 -16.12
N ALA A 307 12.29 -10.43 -16.03
CA ALA A 307 11.85 -9.60 -17.15
C ALA A 307 12.83 -8.47 -17.45
N GLU A 308 12.79 -7.97 -18.70
CA GLU A 308 13.54 -6.78 -19.09
C GLU A 308 13.02 -5.55 -18.34
N ARG A 309 13.77 -5.11 -17.33
CA ARG A 309 13.37 -4.06 -16.39
C ARG A 309 12.93 -2.76 -17.06
N LYS A 310 13.60 -2.34 -18.14
CA LYS A 310 13.29 -1.09 -18.85
C LYS A 310 11.90 -1.10 -19.48
N THR A 311 11.36 -2.26 -19.77
CA THR A 311 10.07 -2.44 -20.43
C THR A 311 9.02 -3.08 -19.51
N LEU A 312 9.36 -3.22 -18.22
CA LEU A 312 8.54 -3.89 -17.22
C LEU A 312 7.59 -2.91 -16.53
N VAL A 313 6.33 -3.30 -16.43
CA VAL A 313 5.29 -2.68 -15.60
C VAL A 313 4.88 -3.69 -14.53
N LEU A 314 4.96 -3.33 -13.25
CA LEU A 314 4.44 -4.13 -12.13
C LEU A 314 3.00 -3.68 -11.84
N ASN A 315 2.05 -4.60 -11.99
CA ASN A 315 0.66 -4.38 -11.60
C ASN A 315 0.38 -5.07 -10.25
N LEU A 316 0.11 -4.26 -9.22
CA LEU A 316 -0.22 -4.70 -7.87
C LEU A 316 -1.68 -4.37 -7.57
N SER A 317 -2.60 -5.20 -8.07
CA SER A 317 -4.05 -5.11 -7.81
C SER A 317 -4.45 -5.71 -6.46
N LEU A 318 -3.59 -5.49 -5.46
CA LEU A 318 -3.69 -6.02 -4.11
C LEU A 318 -3.22 -4.97 -3.11
N GLY A 319 -3.55 -5.17 -1.85
CA GLY A 319 -2.97 -4.36 -0.80
C GLY A 319 -3.56 -4.61 0.57
N GLY A 320 -3.21 -3.71 1.48
CA GLY A 320 -3.46 -3.85 2.90
C GLY A 320 -3.18 -2.55 3.64
N ASP A 321 -3.58 -2.49 4.89
CA ASP A 321 -3.57 -1.29 5.73
C ASP A 321 -2.26 -1.09 6.51
N THR A 322 -1.29 -1.98 6.34
CA THR A 322 -0.04 -2.00 7.09
C THR A 322 1.16 -1.98 6.14
N PRO A 323 2.13 -1.06 6.30
CA PRO A 323 3.30 -0.99 5.43
C PRO A 323 4.33 -2.08 5.76
N VAL A 324 4.96 -2.60 4.71
CA VAL A 324 6.03 -3.61 4.73
C VAL A 324 7.31 -2.95 4.20
N SER A 325 8.24 -2.62 5.09
CA SER A 325 9.45 -1.84 4.74
C SER A 325 10.35 -2.52 3.70
N VAL A 326 10.42 -3.86 3.69
CA VAL A 326 11.18 -4.61 2.66
C VAL A 326 10.55 -4.44 1.28
N LEU A 327 9.21 -4.49 1.17
CA LEU A 327 8.52 -4.29 -0.09
C LEU A 327 8.71 -2.87 -0.60
N GLU A 328 8.62 -1.87 0.30
CA GLU A 328 8.91 -0.47 -0.03
C GLU A 328 10.32 -0.31 -0.59
N ALA A 329 11.34 -0.90 0.06
CA ALA A 329 12.72 -0.84 -0.41
C ALA A 329 12.91 -1.51 -1.79
N ILE A 330 12.24 -2.64 -2.04
CA ILE A 330 12.27 -3.34 -3.33
C ILE A 330 11.60 -2.50 -4.43
N LEU A 331 10.43 -1.90 -4.16
CA LEU A 331 9.75 -1.05 -5.14
C LEU A 331 10.56 0.22 -5.43
N LYS A 332 11.17 0.84 -4.42
CA LYS A 332 12.14 1.93 -4.60
C LYS A 332 13.28 1.51 -5.54
N PHE A 333 13.87 0.35 -5.28
CA PHE A 333 14.89 -0.21 -6.15
C PHE A 333 14.37 -0.44 -7.58
N ALA A 334 13.18 -1.02 -7.75
CA ALA A 334 12.57 -1.27 -9.06
C ALA A 334 12.47 0.02 -9.89
N VAL A 335 11.95 1.09 -9.29
CA VAL A 335 11.83 2.41 -9.93
C VAL A 335 13.20 2.94 -10.36
N THR A 336 14.24 2.84 -9.51
CA THR A 336 15.61 3.27 -9.87
C THR A 336 16.19 2.47 -11.04
N LYS A 337 15.63 1.29 -11.34
CA LYS A 337 15.98 0.43 -12.48
C LYS A 337 15.04 0.58 -13.67
N ASN A 338 14.27 1.68 -13.72
CA ASN A 338 13.31 2.03 -14.78
C ASN A 338 12.10 1.11 -14.91
N VAL A 339 11.79 0.32 -13.87
CA VAL A 339 10.55 -0.44 -13.78
C VAL A 339 9.41 0.52 -13.42
N LEU A 340 8.30 0.42 -14.13
CA LEU A 340 7.07 1.16 -13.83
C LEU A 340 6.26 0.39 -12.78
N VAL A 341 5.68 1.09 -11.80
CA VAL A 341 4.87 0.45 -10.74
C VAL A 341 3.49 1.09 -10.72
N VAL A 342 2.45 0.25 -10.64
CA VAL A 342 1.06 0.70 -10.47
C VAL A 342 0.37 -0.16 -9.42
N ALA A 343 -0.37 0.48 -8.52
CA ALA A 343 -1.02 -0.17 -7.40
C ALA A 343 -2.44 0.33 -7.16
N ALA A 344 -3.30 -0.59 -6.71
CA ALA A 344 -4.68 -0.31 -6.35
C ALA A 344 -4.78 0.62 -5.14
N GLY A 345 -5.62 1.65 -5.22
CA GLY A 345 -5.80 2.67 -4.18
C GLY A 345 -6.63 2.22 -2.96
N GLY A 346 -7.22 1.04 -3.01
CA GLY A 346 -8.02 0.46 -1.92
C GLY A 346 -9.53 0.61 -2.09
N ASN A 347 -10.31 -0.36 -1.61
CA ASN A 347 -11.77 -0.36 -1.64
C ASN A 347 -12.45 -0.09 -0.28
N GLN A 348 -11.90 0.79 0.56
CA GLN A 348 -12.46 1.04 1.89
C GLN A 348 -13.58 2.08 1.90
N GLY A 349 -13.90 2.69 0.74
CA GLY A 349 -14.87 3.76 0.58
C GLY A 349 -14.60 4.96 1.51
N PRO A 350 -15.44 5.99 1.46
CA PRO A 350 -15.48 6.99 2.52
C PRO A 350 -16.44 6.54 3.65
N ASP A 351 -16.04 6.70 4.91
CA ASP A 351 -16.99 6.64 6.04
C ASP A 351 -17.67 8.00 6.16
N ILE A 352 -18.83 8.18 5.51
CA ILE A 352 -19.59 9.43 5.52
C ILE A 352 -20.74 9.32 6.53
N ARG A 353 -20.82 10.26 7.47
CA ARG A 353 -21.99 10.46 8.33
C ARG A 353 -22.41 11.92 8.30
N ASP A 354 -23.71 12.18 8.19
CA ASP A 354 -24.30 13.52 8.14
C ASP A 354 -23.66 14.45 7.09
N GLY A 355 -23.32 13.88 5.92
CA GLY A 355 -22.71 14.61 4.80
C GLY A 355 -21.24 15.00 4.99
N SER A 356 -20.58 14.52 6.05
CA SER A 356 -19.16 14.76 6.33
C SER A 356 -18.38 13.45 6.45
N PHE A 357 -17.08 13.49 6.12
CA PHE A 357 -16.17 12.36 6.40
C PHE A 357 -16.09 12.16 7.92
N PHE A 358 -16.68 11.07 8.40
CA PHE A 358 -16.79 10.73 9.82
C PHE A 358 -15.56 10.01 10.35
N ARG A 359 -14.93 9.16 9.54
CA ARG A 359 -13.63 8.53 9.85
C ARG A 359 -12.68 8.65 8.67
N ALA A 360 -11.40 8.79 9.02
CA ALA A 360 -10.31 8.61 8.08
C ALA A 360 -10.41 7.20 7.45
N ALA A 361 -10.26 7.09 6.15
CA ALA A 361 -10.09 5.78 5.51
C ALA A 361 -8.64 5.32 5.76
N PRO A 362 -8.37 4.02 6.00
CA PRO A 362 -7.00 3.57 6.19
C PRO A 362 -6.16 3.85 4.93
N ARG A 363 -4.86 4.08 5.11
CA ARG A 363 -3.93 4.12 3.98
C ARG A 363 -3.81 2.71 3.38
N HIS A 364 -3.72 2.60 2.06
CA HIS A 364 -3.66 1.33 1.36
C HIS A 364 -2.27 1.11 0.76
N TYR A 365 -1.53 0.11 1.24
CA TYR A 365 -0.18 -0.23 0.76
C TYR A 365 -0.25 -1.43 -0.19
N PRO A 366 0.46 -1.40 -1.33
CA PRO A 366 1.61 -0.54 -1.62
C PRO A 366 1.30 0.85 -2.19
N ALA A 367 0.06 1.14 -2.63
CA ALA A 367 -0.33 2.42 -3.23
C ALA A 367 0.06 3.67 -2.41
N ALA A 368 0.05 3.57 -1.08
CA ALA A 368 0.34 4.67 -0.18
C ALA A 368 1.82 4.83 0.17
N TYR A 369 2.73 4.04 -0.41
CA TYR A 369 4.17 4.25 -0.25
C TYR A 369 4.60 5.54 -0.92
N SER A 370 5.68 6.14 -0.38
CA SER A 370 6.41 7.21 -1.06
C SER A 370 7.80 6.68 -1.39
N LEU A 371 8.03 6.41 -2.68
CA LEU A 371 9.25 5.80 -3.18
C LEU A 371 10.38 6.82 -3.39
N GLY A 372 10.08 8.11 -3.35
CA GLY A 372 11.04 9.20 -3.59
C GLY A 372 10.74 10.44 -2.75
N MET A 373 11.58 11.47 -2.88
CA MET A 373 11.40 12.75 -2.17
C MET A 373 10.45 13.73 -2.91
N LYS A 374 9.95 13.37 -4.10
CA LYS A 374 9.08 14.20 -4.94
C LYS A 374 7.67 13.62 -4.99
N GLN A 375 6.72 14.43 -5.43
CA GLN A 375 5.31 14.05 -5.56
C GLN A 375 5.01 13.08 -6.72
N ASP A 376 5.95 12.94 -7.65
CA ASP A 376 5.97 11.85 -8.65
C ASP A 376 7.20 10.99 -8.36
N ASP A 377 6.98 9.77 -7.91
CA ASP A 377 8.04 8.89 -7.40
C ASP A 377 8.15 7.55 -8.13
N GLY A 378 7.40 7.38 -9.23
CA GLY A 378 7.45 6.22 -10.10
C GLY A 378 6.48 5.10 -9.72
N LEU A 379 5.72 5.25 -8.65
CA LEU A 379 4.54 4.43 -8.33
C LEU A 379 3.28 5.24 -8.65
N VAL A 380 2.38 4.66 -9.45
CA VAL A 380 1.07 5.26 -9.74
C VAL A 380 0.00 4.59 -8.89
N ALA A 381 -0.61 5.35 -7.98
CA ALA A 381 -1.72 4.89 -7.17
C ALA A 381 -3.08 5.20 -7.82
N VAL A 382 -3.93 4.17 -7.94
CA VAL A 382 -5.11 4.20 -8.82
C VAL A 382 -6.43 4.17 -8.03
N ALA A 383 -7.25 5.19 -8.23
CA ALA A 383 -8.65 5.24 -7.79
C ALA A 383 -9.60 4.60 -8.83
N ALA A 384 -10.78 4.18 -8.39
CA ALA A 384 -11.80 3.60 -9.25
C ALA A 384 -12.94 4.58 -9.53
N LEU A 385 -13.40 4.58 -10.79
CA LEU A 385 -14.57 5.32 -11.23
C LEU A 385 -15.72 4.36 -11.59
N GLY A 386 -16.93 4.81 -11.32
CA GLY A 386 -18.16 4.25 -11.88
C GLY A 386 -18.82 5.23 -12.84
N PHE A 387 -19.61 4.70 -13.78
CA PHE A 387 -20.36 5.53 -14.72
C PHE A 387 -21.79 5.69 -14.23
N ASN A 388 -22.23 6.93 -14.04
CA ASN A 388 -23.61 7.25 -13.70
C ASN A 388 -24.41 7.46 -14.99
N SER A 389 -25.27 6.49 -15.33
CA SER A 389 -26.08 6.52 -16.55
C SER A 389 -27.14 7.63 -16.55
N ASN A 390 -27.59 8.09 -15.38
CA ASN A 390 -28.60 9.16 -15.28
C ASN A 390 -28.02 10.53 -15.65
N THR A 391 -26.75 10.77 -15.31
CA THR A 391 -26.05 12.04 -15.58
C THR A 391 -25.08 11.94 -16.76
N SER A 392 -24.83 10.72 -17.26
CA SER A 392 -23.81 10.41 -18.27
C SER A 392 -22.42 10.89 -17.86
N THR A 393 -22.07 10.76 -16.58
CA THR A 393 -20.78 11.21 -16.02
C THR A 393 -20.02 10.08 -15.32
N TRP A 394 -18.70 10.20 -15.31
CA TRP A 394 -17.83 9.36 -14.48
C TRP A 394 -17.69 9.98 -13.09
N GLU A 395 -17.89 9.16 -12.06
CA GLU A 395 -17.86 9.56 -10.65
C GLU A 395 -16.97 8.62 -9.85
N PRO A 396 -16.39 9.03 -8.71
CA PRO A 396 -15.61 8.12 -7.89
C PRO A 396 -16.52 7.01 -7.38
N ALA A 397 -16.13 5.76 -7.62
CA ALA A 397 -16.93 4.60 -7.25
C ALA A 397 -17.21 4.62 -5.72
N PRO A 398 -18.37 4.14 -5.26
CA PRO A 398 -18.73 4.19 -3.84
C PRO A 398 -17.69 3.53 -2.93
N PHE A 399 -17.06 2.47 -3.42
CA PHE A 399 -16.03 1.71 -2.71
C PHE A 399 -14.62 2.31 -2.82
N SER A 400 -14.36 3.18 -3.80
CA SER A 400 -13.00 3.73 -3.99
C SER A 400 -12.60 4.50 -2.74
N THR A 401 -11.45 4.12 -2.16
CA THR A 401 -10.91 4.77 -0.96
C THR A 401 -10.72 6.26 -1.22
N ARG A 402 -11.28 7.10 -0.35
CA ARG A 402 -11.16 8.56 -0.42
C ARG A 402 -11.44 9.17 0.94
N GLY A 403 -10.89 10.35 1.19
CA GLY A 403 -11.07 11.05 2.47
C GLY A 403 -9.96 12.05 2.75
N VAL A 404 -10.11 12.83 3.83
CA VAL A 404 -9.20 13.94 4.18
C VAL A 404 -7.75 13.52 4.43
N ASN A 405 -7.52 12.25 4.80
CA ASN A 405 -6.20 11.69 5.07
C ASN A 405 -5.63 10.88 3.89
N ILE A 406 -6.35 10.83 2.77
CA ILE A 406 -5.92 10.15 1.54
C ILE A 406 -5.22 11.18 0.65
N THR A 407 -3.90 11.08 0.57
CA THR A 407 -3.06 12.03 -0.18
C THR A 407 -2.20 11.37 -1.25
N TYR A 408 -2.39 10.07 -1.47
CA TYR A 408 -1.54 9.23 -2.30
C TYR A 408 -2.17 8.85 -3.64
N LEU A 409 -3.41 9.23 -3.93
CA LEU A 409 -4.05 8.90 -5.22
C LEU A 409 -3.50 9.80 -6.33
N ASP A 410 -3.05 9.19 -7.43
CA ASP A 410 -2.45 9.92 -8.55
C ASP A 410 -3.42 10.10 -9.71
N ILE A 411 -4.17 9.05 -10.03
CA ILE A 411 -5.11 9.02 -11.15
C ILE A 411 -6.27 8.08 -10.84
N ALA A 412 -7.36 8.21 -11.59
CA ALA A 412 -8.49 7.31 -11.57
C ALA A 412 -8.68 6.63 -12.93
N ALA A 413 -9.31 5.45 -12.93
CA ALA A 413 -9.74 4.78 -14.15
C ALA A 413 -11.07 4.05 -13.89
N PRO A 414 -11.82 3.68 -14.96
CA PRO A 414 -13.00 2.84 -14.81
C PRO A 414 -12.69 1.59 -14.01
N GLY A 415 -13.45 1.33 -12.96
CA GLY A 415 -13.25 0.20 -12.07
C GLY A 415 -14.52 -0.33 -11.46
N GLN A 416 -15.68 0.10 -11.94
CA GLN A 416 -17.00 -0.39 -11.53
C GLN A 416 -17.75 -0.92 -12.76
N ASP A 417 -18.55 -1.98 -12.56
CA ASP A 417 -19.39 -2.59 -13.59
C ASP A 417 -18.62 -3.06 -14.84
N ILE A 418 -17.39 -3.54 -14.64
CA ILE A 418 -16.53 -4.05 -15.70
C ILE A 418 -16.97 -5.48 -16.06
N GLN A 419 -17.59 -5.64 -17.23
CA GLN A 419 -18.04 -6.95 -17.70
C GLN A 419 -16.95 -7.69 -18.47
N LEU A 420 -16.61 -8.90 -18.02
CA LEU A 420 -15.65 -9.77 -18.70
C LEU A 420 -16.02 -11.25 -18.49
N GLY A 421 -16.04 -12.03 -19.58
CA GLY A 421 -16.24 -13.48 -19.50
C GLY A 421 -17.57 -13.92 -18.88
N GLY A 422 -18.61 -13.06 -18.92
CA GLY A 422 -19.91 -13.32 -18.30
C GLY A 422 -20.00 -12.96 -16.82
N PHE A 423 -18.95 -12.37 -16.24
CA PHE A 423 -18.93 -11.87 -14.87
C PHE A 423 -18.79 -10.34 -14.85
N THR A 424 -19.32 -9.72 -13.79
CA THR A 424 -19.15 -8.30 -13.51
C THR A 424 -18.11 -8.14 -12.42
N TYR A 425 -17.09 -7.34 -12.70
CA TYR A 425 -15.97 -7.05 -11.81
C TYR A 425 -15.99 -5.57 -11.39
N GLN A 426 -15.63 -5.31 -10.13
CA GLN A 426 -15.44 -3.95 -9.65
C GLN A 426 -14.39 -3.89 -8.52
N GLY A 427 -13.78 -2.73 -8.36
CA GLY A 427 -12.68 -2.49 -7.43
C GLY A 427 -11.60 -1.60 -8.04
N THR A 428 -10.84 -0.92 -7.18
CA THR A 428 -9.59 -0.27 -7.60
C THR A 428 -8.61 -1.26 -8.21
N SER A 429 -8.67 -2.53 -7.81
CA SER A 429 -8.00 -3.66 -8.46
C SER A 429 -8.25 -3.71 -9.96
N PHE A 430 -9.48 -3.47 -10.46
CA PHE A 430 -9.85 -3.54 -11.88
C PHE A 430 -9.63 -2.22 -12.65
N ALA A 431 -9.50 -1.10 -11.94
CA ALA A 431 -9.01 0.17 -12.51
C ALA A 431 -7.49 0.13 -12.75
N THR A 432 -6.75 -0.49 -11.83
CA THR A 432 -5.27 -0.62 -11.86
C THR A 432 -4.72 -1.22 -13.17
N PRO A 433 -5.23 -2.32 -13.74
CA PRO A 433 -4.72 -2.89 -14.99
C PRO A 433 -4.95 -1.99 -16.20
N LEU A 434 -5.99 -1.15 -16.19
CA LEU A 434 -6.20 -0.18 -17.27
C LEU A 434 -5.06 0.85 -17.28
N VAL A 435 -4.64 1.31 -16.09
CA VAL A 435 -3.48 2.16 -15.92
C VAL A 435 -2.18 1.41 -16.23
N ALA A 436 -2.04 0.14 -15.84
CA ALA A 436 -0.89 -0.69 -16.19
C ALA A 436 -0.69 -0.79 -17.71
N GLY A 437 -1.78 -1.05 -18.46
CA GLY A 437 -1.75 -1.05 -19.91
C GLY A 437 -1.45 0.34 -20.49
N GLY A 438 -2.00 1.41 -19.91
CA GLY A 438 -1.64 2.79 -20.27
C GLY A 438 -0.15 3.07 -20.10
N LEU A 439 0.44 2.65 -18.98
CA LEU A 439 1.88 2.74 -18.71
C LEU A 439 2.72 1.95 -19.73
N ALA A 440 2.23 0.77 -20.15
CA ALA A 440 2.85 0.01 -21.24
C ALA A 440 2.82 0.77 -22.58
N LEU A 441 1.71 1.44 -22.93
CA LEU A 441 1.66 2.30 -24.12
C LEU A 441 2.65 3.46 -24.02
N TRP A 442 2.75 4.08 -22.84
CA TRP A 442 3.68 5.18 -22.58
C TRP A 442 5.13 4.75 -22.72
N ARG A 443 5.45 3.56 -22.20
CA ARG A 443 6.79 2.98 -22.29
C ARG A 443 7.17 2.61 -23.72
N GLU A 444 6.25 2.02 -24.50
CA GLU A 444 6.44 1.76 -25.93
C GLU A 444 6.78 3.05 -26.69
N ALA A 445 6.05 4.12 -26.42
CA ALA A 445 6.24 5.40 -27.08
C ALA A 445 7.49 6.17 -26.62
N ASN A 446 7.88 5.99 -25.35
CA ASN A 446 8.92 6.77 -24.70
C ASN A 446 9.89 5.86 -23.91
N PRO A 447 10.71 5.06 -24.61
CA PRO A 447 11.56 4.04 -23.97
C PRO A 447 12.67 4.63 -23.08
N THR A 448 12.97 5.92 -23.20
CA THR A 448 14.05 6.59 -22.46
C THR A 448 13.57 7.35 -21.22
N LEU A 449 12.26 7.59 -21.08
CA LEU A 449 11.74 8.33 -19.92
C LEU A 449 11.85 7.50 -18.65
N THR A 450 12.15 8.17 -17.55
CA THR A 450 12.10 7.58 -16.22
C THR A 450 10.65 7.29 -15.79
N PRO A 451 10.43 6.37 -14.83
CA PRO A 451 9.09 6.13 -14.29
C PRO A 451 8.37 7.39 -13.80
N ALA A 452 9.08 8.26 -13.06
CA ALA A 452 8.52 9.52 -12.57
C ALA A 452 8.13 10.49 -13.71
N GLU A 453 8.88 10.53 -14.81
CA GLU A 453 8.51 11.36 -15.98
C GLU A 453 7.28 10.81 -16.72
N ILE A 454 7.13 9.48 -16.80
CA ILE A 454 5.94 8.84 -17.37
C ILE A 454 4.71 9.10 -16.48
N GLU A 455 4.85 8.92 -15.17
CA GLU A 455 3.82 9.24 -14.19
C GLU A 455 3.36 10.71 -14.33
N ALA A 456 4.30 11.66 -14.33
CA ALA A 456 3.99 13.08 -14.48
C ALA A 456 3.23 13.39 -15.77
N LYS A 457 3.62 12.75 -16.90
CA LYS A 457 2.92 12.90 -18.18
C LYS A 457 1.50 12.36 -18.11
N LEU A 458 1.33 11.14 -17.59
CA LEU A 458 0.05 10.49 -17.41
C LEU A 458 -0.90 11.34 -16.54
N LYS A 459 -0.39 11.88 -15.42
CA LYS A 459 -1.11 12.82 -14.53
C LYS A 459 -1.48 14.12 -15.21
N SER A 460 -0.58 14.70 -16.00
CA SER A 460 -0.82 15.97 -16.71
C SER A 460 -1.86 15.88 -17.82
N GLN A 461 -2.13 14.68 -18.32
CA GLN A 461 -3.05 14.42 -19.42
C GLN A 461 -4.39 13.84 -18.99
N ALA A 462 -4.52 13.49 -17.71
CA ALA A 462 -5.76 12.98 -17.16
C ALA A 462 -6.95 13.89 -17.52
N THR A 463 -8.07 13.28 -17.89
CA THR A 463 -9.34 14.00 -18.05
C THR A 463 -9.74 14.51 -16.67
N ALA A 464 -9.69 15.83 -16.49
CA ALA A 464 -10.11 16.45 -15.25
C ALA A 464 -11.58 16.12 -14.94
N LEU A 465 -11.83 15.75 -13.69
CA LEU A 465 -13.17 15.49 -13.17
C LEU A 465 -13.51 16.51 -12.08
N PRO A 466 -14.79 16.83 -11.83
CA PRO A 466 -15.19 17.81 -10.82
C PRO A 466 -15.13 17.26 -9.39
N TYR A 467 -14.09 16.49 -9.06
CA TYR A 467 -13.87 15.88 -7.73
C TYR A 467 -12.50 16.26 -7.18
N ALA A 468 -12.36 16.14 -5.86
CA ALA A 468 -11.11 16.49 -5.21
C ALA A 468 -9.99 15.46 -5.50
N THR A 469 -8.74 15.90 -5.35
CA THR A 469 -7.56 15.04 -5.63
C THR A 469 -7.47 13.83 -4.69
N ASN A 470 -7.99 13.95 -3.48
CA ASN A 470 -8.12 12.84 -2.53
C ASN A 470 -9.27 11.87 -2.84
N GLU A 471 -9.98 12.06 -3.96
CA GLU A 471 -11.02 11.16 -4.47
C GLU A 471 -10.61 10.51 -5.79
N VAL A 472 -9.96 11.25 -6.70
CA VAL A 472 -9.68 10.80 -8.08
C VAL A 472 -8.27 11.13 -8.57
N GLY A 473 -7.38 11.58 -7.69
CA GLY A 473 -6.05 12.07 -8.08
C GLY A 473 -6.17 13.25 -9.05
N LYS A 474 -5.48 13.18 -10.19
CA LYS A 474 -5.55 14.20 -11.25
C LYS A 474 -6.73 14.06 -12.20
N GLY A 475 -7.58 13.04 -12.02
CA GLY A 475 -8.74 12.76 -12.87
C GLY A 475 -8.63 11.39 -13.54
N MET A 476 -9.40 11.18 -14.61
CA MET A 476 -9.46 9.90 -15.30
C MET A 476 -8.29 9.73 -16.27
N LEU A 477 -7.70 8.52 -16.35
CA LEU A 477 -6.75 8.14 -17.39
C LEU A 477 -7.27 8.54 -18.78
N ASN A 478 -6.42 9.18 -19.56
CA ASN A 478 -6.77 9.62 -20.90
C ASN A 478 -5.63 9.34 -21.88
N LEU A 479 -5.93 8.47 -22.85
CA LEU A 479 -5.03 8.03 -23.90
C LEU A 479 -5.46 8.58 -25.28
N SER A 480 -6.37 9.57 -25.31
CA SER A 480 -7.02 10.04 -26.53
C SER A 480 -6.07 10.79 -27.46
N SER A 481 -5.05 11.48 -26.94
CA SER A 481 -4.12 12.31 -27.72
C SER A 481 -2.67 11.87 -27.62
N GLN A 482 -2.29 11.25 -26.52
CA GLN A 482 -0.95 10.71 -26.23
C GLN A 482 -1.11 9.43 -25.39
N PRO A 483 -0.11 8.55 -25.33
CA PRO A 483 1.19 8.63 -26.03
C PRO A 483 1.11 8.42 -27.56
#